data_AF-A0ABD7I0T7-F1
#
_entry.id   AF-A0ABD7I0T7-F1
#
_cell.length_a   1.000
_cell.length_b   1.000
_cell.length_c   1.000
_cell.angle_alpha   90.00
_cell.angle_beta   90.00
_cell.angle_gamma   90.00
#
_symmetry.space_group_name_H-M   'P 1'
#
loop_
_entity.id
_entity.type
_entity.pdbx_description
1 polymer ?
#
loop_
_entity_poly.entity_id
_entity_poly.type
_entity_poly.pdbx_seq_one_letter_code
_entity_poly.pdbx_strand_id
1 'polypeptide(L)'
;MERNLMNRSETITEIAKALAKFQSEVSDPNRTKENAFLKSKYVTLDSLLQAVRPVLANNGLSFLQVPFTGADVVSVTTMLLHESGEWLESDPFTLPLMKKDPQGVGSVVTYARRYSLSSILGVAWDEDDDAQSNNETELTKQILHEVTEIVKVKGIPNETVASYIKTTFNKSSSKLLDLTELKQVKSWLMSL
;
A
#
# COMPACT_ATOMS: atom_id res chain seq x y z
N MET A 1 28.46 6.76 18.13
CA MET A 1 27.77 7.94 17.58
C MET A 1 26.35 7.89 18.10
N GLU A 2 25.96 8.85 18.93
CA GLU A 2 24.55 9.05 19.25
C GLU A 2 23.82 9.31 17.93
N ARG A 3 22.86 8.45 17.58
CA ARG A 3 21.90 8.80 16.55
C ARG A 3 20.99 9.86 17.15
N ASN A 4 21.07 11.09 16.66
CA ASN A 4 19.93 11.98 16.77
C ASN A 4 18.77 11.30 16.04
N LEU A 5 17.67 11.06 16.75
CA LEU A 5 16.50 10.34 16.26
C LEU A 5 15.77 11.08 15.12
N MET A 6 16.11 12.36 14.88
CA MET A 6 15.50 13.19 13.84
C MET A 6 16.37 14.44 13.56
N ASN A 7 16.44 14.87 12.30
CA ASN A 7 17.00 16.16 11.94
C ASN A 7 15.95 17.26 12.23
N ARG A 8 16.38 18.40 12.79
CA ARG A 8 15.47 19.48 13.19
C ARG A 8 16.17 20.82 13.34
N SER A 9 15.40 21.91 13.40
CA SER A 9 15.87 23.21 13.85
C SER A 9 16.37 23.20 15.31
N GLU A 10 17.13 24.23 15.69
CA GLU A 10 17.68 24.38 17.05
C GLU A 10 16.59 24.35 18.13
N THR A 11 15.45 24.99 17.85
CA THR A 11 14.24 24.96 18.67
C THR A 11 13.11 24.24 17.93
N ILE A 12 12.15 23.70 18.67
CA ILE A 12 10.97 23.03 18.12
C ILE A 12 9.67 23.47 18.80
N THR A 13 9.71 24.59 19.53
CA THR A 13 8.63 24.95 20.45
C THR A 13 7.34 25.28 19.72
N GLU A 14 7.42 26.06 18.65
CA GLU A 14 6.27 26.52 17.88
C GLU A 14 5.76 25.43 16.94
N ILE A 15 6.67 24.71 16.26
CA ILE A 15 6.29 23.58 15.41
C ILE A 15 5.66 22.44 16.22
N ALA A 16 6.12 22.18 17.46
CA ALA A 16 5.51 21.15 18.31
C ALA A 16 4.10 21.55 18.77
N LYS A 17 3.88 22.81 19.14
CA LYS A 17 2.53 23.32 19.47
C LYS A 17 1.59 23.23 18.26
N ALA A 18 2.05 23.69 17.11
CA ALA A 18 1.31 23.64 15.87
C ALA A 18 0.98 22.19 15.46
N LEU A 19 1.93 21.27 15.59
CA LEU A 19 1.72 19.85 15.29
C LEU A 19 0.72 19.21 16.26
N ALA A 20 0.79 19.50 17.55
CA ALA A 20 -0.17 19.01 18.53
C ALA A 20 -1.60 19.51 18.21
N LYS A 21 -1.74 20.79 17.83
CA LYS A 21 -3.03 21.36 17.42
C LYS A 21 -3.53 20.74 16.11
N PHE A 22 -2.67 20.58 15.11
CA PHE A 22 -2.97 19.87 13.88
C PHE A 22 -3.52 18.46 14.16
N GLN A 23 -2.85 17.69 15.02
CA GLN A 23 -3.27 16.32 15.36
C GLN A 23 -4.62 16.27 16.09
N SER A 24 -5.01 17.33 16.80
CA SER A 24 -6.33 17.42 17.42
C SER A 24 -7.46 17.76 16.44
N GLU A 25 -7.13 18.34 15.27
CA GLU A 25 -8.09 18.82 14.27
C GLU A 25 -8.20 17.90 13.06
N VAL A 26 -7.11 17.22 12.70
CA VAL A 26 -7.06 16.35 11.53
C VAL A 26 -7.94 15.13 11.76
N SER A 27 -8.83 14.87 10.80
CA SER A 27 -9.56 13.61 10.73
C SER A 27 -8.80 12.64 9.84
N ASP A 28 -8.79 11.37 10.20
CA ASP A 28 -8.16 10.36 9.36
C ASP A 28 -8.80 10.33 7.96
N PRO A 29 -7.98 10.28 6.88
CA PRO A 29 -8.48 10.32 5.52
C PRO A 29 -9.39 9.11 5.21
N ASN A 30 -10.52 9.37 4.57
CA ASN A 30 -11.45 8.33 4.14
C ASN A 30 -10.79 7.33 3.18
N ARG A 31 -10.99 6.03 3.45
CA ARG A 31 -10.45 4.95 2.61
C ARG A 31 -11.31 4.77 1.36
N THR A 32 -10.91 5.42 0.27
CA THR A 32 -11.74 5.54 -0.94
C THR A 32 -11.42 4.54 -2.05
N LYS A 33 -10.27 3.85 -1.99
CA LYS A 33 -9.80 3.01 -3.11
C LYS A 33 -9.55 1.57 -2.71
N GLU A 34 -10.13 0.65 -3.47
CA GLU A 34 -9.94 -0.80 -3.31
C GLU A 34 -8.74 -1.28 -4.13
N ASN A 35 -7.93 -2.14 -3.53
CA ASN A 35 -6.96 -2.94 -4.24
C ASN A 35 -7.68 -4.09 -4.94
N ALA A 36 -7.77 -4.08 -6.28
CA ALA A 36 -8.45 -5.12 -7.05
C ALA A 36 -7.91 -6.54 -6.81
N PHE A 37 -6.67 -6.67 -6.33
CA PHE A 37 -6.02 -7.95 -6.08
C PHE A 37 -6.14 -8.41 -4.62
N LEU A 38 -6.14 -7.48 -3.66
CA LEU A 38 -6.16 -7.79 -2.22
C LEU A 38 -7.51 -7.52 -1.55
N LYS A 39 -8.45 -6.87 -2.25
CA LYS A 39 -9.73 -6.34 -1.73
C LYS A 39 -9.59 -5.43 -0.49
N SER A 40 -8.38 -5.07 -0.09
CA SER A 40 -8.11 -4.10 0.96
C SER A 40 -8.36 -2.68 0.45
N LYS A 41 -8.86 -1.81 1.35
CA LYS A 41 -9.04 -0.39 1.06
C LYS A 41 -7.81 0.36 1.54
N TYR A 42 -7.21 1.16 0.68
CA TYR A 42 -6.08 2.01 1.04
C TYR A 42 -6.39 3.49 0.79
N VAL A 43 -5.76 4.37 1.57
CA VAL A 43 -5.80 5.81 1.35
C VAL A 43 -4.86 6.16 0.20
N THR A 44 -5.33 6.87 -0.83
CA THR A 44 -4.46 7.35 -1.91
C THR A 44 -3.60 8.53 -1.44
N LEU A 45 -2.47 8.79 -2.10
CA LEU A 45 -1.68 9.99 -1.78
C LEU A 45 -2.52 11.26 -1.94
N ASP A 46 -3.34 11.34 -2.99
CA ASP A 46 -4.25 12.47 -3.22
C ASP A 46 -5.25 12.66 -2.07
N SER A 47 -5.89 11.58 -1.61
CA SER A 47 -6.83 11.62 -0.48
C SER A 47 -6.15 12.03 0.83
N LEU A 48 -4.92 11.55 1.09
CA LEU A 48 -4.12 11.99 2.23
C LEU A 48 -3.84 13.49 2.15
N LEU A 49 -3.40 13.97 0.99
CA LEU A 49 -3.10 15.39 0.77
C LEU A 49 -4.32 16.29 0.93
N GLN A 50 -5.49 15.87 0.46
CA GLN A 50 -6.74 16.60 0.62
C GLN A 50 -7.17 16.70 2.09
N ALA A 51 -6.93 15.65 2.89
CA ALA A 51 -7.24 15.66 4.32
C ALA A 51 -6.28 16.54 5.12
N VAL A 52 -4.97 16.43 4.89
CA VAL A 52 -3.98 17.09 5.77
C VAL A 52 -3.68 18.54 5.39
N ARG A 53 -3.67 18.91 4.10
CA ARG A 53 -3.22 20.24 3.66
C ARG A 53 -4.02 21.40 4.26
N PRO A 54 -5.38 21.37 4.31
CA PRO A 54 -6.14 22.46 4.89
C PRO A 54 -5.85 22.65 6.38
N VAL A 55 -5.75 21.56 7.12
CA VAL A 55 -5.49 21.58 8.58
C VAL A 55 -4.05 22.02 8.87
N LEU A 56 -3.08 21.59 8.06
CA LEU A 56 -1.69 22.07 8.16
C LEU A 56 -1.62 23.58 7.96
N ALA A 57 -2.22 24.10 6.89
CA ALA A 57 -2.21 25.53 6.59
C ALA A 57 -2.85 26.36 7.71
N ASN A 58 -3.96 25.89 8.29
CA ASN A 58 -4.63 26.56 9.42
C ASN A 58 -3.79 26.62 10.70
N ASN A 59 -2.76 25.79 10.81
CA ASN A 59 -1.85 25.72 11.95
C ASN A 59 -0.45 26.24 11.62
N GLY A 60 -0.29 26.98 10.52
CA GLY A 60 1.01 27.55 10.14
C GLY A 60 2.04 26.48 9.72
N LEU A 61 1.58 25.28 9.36
CA LEU A 61 2.42 24.16 8.94
C LEU A 61 2.40 23.97 7.43
N SER A 62 3.53 23.54 6.88
CA SER A 62 3.67 23.06 5.52
C SER A 62 4.68 21.92 5.45
N PHE A 63 4.80 21.24 4.31
CA PHE A 63 5.75 20.15 4.17
C PHE A 63 6.40 20.11 2.78
N LEU A 64 7.59 19.54 2.71
CA LEU A 64 8.33 19.23 1.50
C LEU A 64 8.62 17.73 1.45
N GLN A 65 8.55 17.13 0.26
CA GLN A 65 9.01 15.75 0.04
C GLN A 65 9.96 15.71 -1.15
N VAL A 66 11.20 15.28 -0.90
CA VAL A 66 12.22 15.19 -1.94
C VAL A 66 12.51 13.70 -2.19
N PRO A 67 12.04 13.14 -3.33
CA PRO A 67 12.39 11.78 -3.70
C PRO A 67 13.83 11.73 -4.24
N PHE A 68 14.55 10.69 -3.85
CA PHE A 68 15.82 10.27 -4.42
C PHE A 68 15.65 8.90 -5.05
N THR A 69 16.10 8.74 -6.29
CA THR A 69 16.08 7.45 -6.99
C THR A 69 17.52 7.00 -7.20
N GLY A 70 17.90 5.92 -6.51
CA GLY A 70 19.17 5.22 -6.71
C GLY A 70 19.04 4.11 -7.76
N ALA A 71 20.09 3.29 -7.88
CA ALA A 71 20.13 2.20 -8.87
C ALA A 71 19.07 1.10 -8.62
N ASP A 72 18.83 0.78 -7.35
CA ASP A 72 17.93 -0.31 -6.90
C ASP A 72 17.02 0.12 -5.75
N VAL A 73 16.97 1.42 -5.44
CA VAL A 73 16.19 1.95 -4.32
C VAL A 73 15.54 3.28 -4.67
N VAL A 74 14.44 3.57 -3.99
CA VAL A 74 13.83 4.90 -3.93
C VAL A 74 13.77 5.32 -2.48
N SER A 75 14.20 6.53 -2.17
CA SER A 75 14.13 7.13 -0.85
C SER A 75 13.30 8.40 -0.89
N VAL A 76 12.53 8.68 0.15
CA VAL A 76 11.82 9.96 0.30
C VAL A 76 12.11 10.55 1.67
N THR A 77 12.71 11.73 1.67
CA THR A 77 12.84 12.58 2.87
C THR A 77 11.67 13.54 2.92
N THR A 78 10.99 13.60 4.08
CA THR A 78 9.91 14.55 4.32
C THR A 78 10.36 15.57 5.35
N MET A 79 10.21 16.86 5.04
CA MET A 79 10.47 17.95 5.96
C MET A 79 9.16 18.67 6.28
N LEU A 80 8.82 18.76 7.56
CA LEU A 80 7.74 19.57 8.11
C LEU A 80 8.28 20.95 8.48
N LEU A 81 7.58 22.00 8.09
CA LEU A 81 7.99 23.40 8.21
C LEU A 81 6.90 24.16 8.96
N HIS A 82 7.31 25.09 9.83
CA HIS A 82 6.41 26.01 10.53
C HIS A 82 6.70 27.46 10.12
N GLU A 83 5.69 28.33 10.20
CA GLU A 83 5.81 29.76 9.84
C GLU A 83 6.84 30.54 10.68
N SER A 84 7.20 30.05 11.86
CA SER A 84 8.29 30.60 12.68
C SER A 84 9.69 30.36 12.10
N GLY A 85 9.81 29.49 11.10
CA GLY A 85 11.09 29.00 10.57
C GLY A 85 11.60 27.72 11.23
N GLU A 86 10.91 27.20 12.25
CA GLU A 86 11.21 25.89 12.83
C GLU A 86 10.84 24.75 11.86
N TRP A 87 11.57 23.64 11.93
CA TRP A 87 11.39 22.51 11.04
C TRP A 87 11.77 21.17 11.69
N LEU A 88 11.15 20.10 11.18
CA LEU A 88 11.45 18.71 11.49
C LEU A 88 11.67 17.96 10.18
N GLU A 89 12.68 17.12 10.08
CA GLU A 89 12.98 16.30 8.91
C GLU A 89 13.05 14.83 9.30
N SER A 90 12.31 14.00 8.58
CA SER A 90 12.36 12.56 8.76
C SER A 90 13.68 11.99 8.21
N ASP A 91 14.13 10.88 8.79
CA ASP A 91 15.08 10.03 8.08
C ASP A 91 14.51 9.61 6.70
N PRO A 92 15.36 9.33 5.70
CA PRO A 92 14.91 8.92 4.38
C PRO A 92 14.13 7.60 4.41
N PHE A 93 12.85 7.63 4.04
CA PHE A 93 12.04 6.43 3.89
C PHE A 93 12.44 5.69 2.62
N THR A 94 13.17 4.57 2.76
CA THR A 94 13.84 3.88 1.65
C THR A 94 13.17 2.55 1.33
N LEU A 95 12.87 2.33 0.05
CA LEU A 95 12.26 1.12 -0.48
C LEU A 95 13.09 0.52 -1.61
N PRO A 96 13.08 -0.82 -1.77
CA PRO A 96 13.67 -1.47 -2.93
C PRO A 96 12.87 -1.17 -4.20
N LEU A 97 13.57 -0.95 -5.31
CA LEU A 97 13.00 -0.72 -6.63
C LEU A 97 12.99 -2.03 -7.43
N MET A 98 11.86 -2.74 -7.42
CA MET A 98 11.71 -4.02 -8.10
C MET A 98 11.52 -3.89 -9.62
N LYS A 99 10.91 -2.80 -10.07
CA LYS A 99 10.63 -2.50 -11.48
C LYS A 99 11.24 -1.16 -11.85
N LYS A 100 12.19 -1.17 -12.79
CA LYS A 100 12.97 0.01 -13.20
C LYS A 100 12.39 0.77 -14.39
N ASP A 101 11.20 0.40 -14.84
CA ASP A 101 10.47 1.19 -15.83
C ASP A 101 9.87 2.47 -15.19
N PRO A 102 9.56 3.51 -15.98
CA PRO A 102 9.05 4.79 -15.45
C PRO A 102 7.80 4.65 -14.58
N GLN A 103 6.90 3.71 -14.90
CA GLN A 103 5.67 3.49 -14.14
C GLN A 103 5.96 2.79 -12.81
N GLY A 104 6.87 1.81 -12.82
CA GLY A 104 7.39 1.16 -11.63
C GLY A 104 8.00 2.15 -10.65
N VAL A 105 8.91 3.01 -11.11
CA VAL A 105 9.52 4.08 -10.31
C VAL A 105 8.47 5.02 -9.75
N GLY A 106 7.54 5.51 -10.59
CA GLY A 106 6.48 6.43 -10.15
C GLY A 106 5.56 5.83 -9.08
N SER A 107 5.29 4.52 -9.17
CA SER A 107 4.48 3.79 -8.19
C SER A 107 5.18 3.72 -6.83
N VAL A 108 6.47 3.36 -6.80
CA VAL A 108 7.28 3.29 -5.57
C VAL A 108 7.44 4.67 -4.93
N VAL A 109 7.72 5.72 -5.73
CA VAL A 109 7.79 7.10 -5.24
C VAL A 109 6.47 7.52 -4.59
N THR A 110 5.33 7.25 -5.25
CA THR A 110 4.00 7.60 -4.71
C THR A 110 3.72 6.89 -3.38
N TYR A 111 4.14 5.63 -3.26
CA TYR A 111 3.99 4.85 -2.05
C TYR A 111 4.90 5.36 -0.91
N ALA A 112 6.20 5.57 -1.19
CA ALA A 112 7.16 6.12 -0.23
C ALA A 112 6.74 7.50 0.31
N ARG A 113 6.22 8.38 -0.57
CA ARG A 113 5.68 9.69 -0.16
C ARG A 113 4.52 9.59 0.80
N ARG A 114 3.64 8.60 0.61
CA ARG A 114 2.49 8.42 1.50
C ARG A 114 2.93 8.01 2.89
N TYR A 115 3.76 6.98 3.00
CA TYR A 115 4.26 6.48 4.28
C TYR A 115 5.08 7.56 5.01
N SER A 116 6.04 8.16 4.31
CA SER A 116 6.91 9.19 4.89
C SER A 116 6.12 10.39 5.43
N LEU A 117 5.08 10.84 4.71
CA LEU A 117 4.21 11.92 5.16
C LEU A 117 3.34 11.53 6.34
N SER A 118 2.70 10.36 6.28
CA SER A 118 1.85 9.88 7.38
C SER A 118 2.64 9.68 8.67
N SER A 119 3.86 9.16 8.58
CA SER A 119 4.75 8.95 9.74
C SER A 119 5.13 10.26 10.42
N ILE A 120 5.53 11.29 9.67
CA ILE A 120 5.93 12.58 10.29
C ILE A 120 4.74 13.35 10.85
N LEU A 121 3.54 13.19 10.28
CA LEU A 121 2.33 13.85 10.76
C LEU A 121 1.62 13.10 11.89
N GLY A 122 1.93 11.81 12.08
CA GLY A 122 1.24 10.95 13.04
C GLY A 122 -0.21 10.64 12.64
N VAL A 123 -0.48 10.50 11.34
CA VAL A 123 -1.82 10.22 10.81
C VAL A 123 -1.90 8.77 10.34
N ALA A 124 -2.94 8.05 10.78
CA ALA A 124 -3.21 6.70 10.30
C ALA A 124 -3.84 6.77 8.90
N TRP A 125 -3.35 5.94 7.99
CA TRP A 125 -3.81 5.94 6.59
C TRP A 125 -4.07 4.53 6.05
N ASP A 126 -3.85 3.50 6.86
CA ASP A 126 -4.12 2.08 6.54
C ASP A 126 -4.79 1.38 7.73
N GLU A 127 -5.39 0.20 7.52
CA GLU A 127 -5.58 -0.75 8.62
C GLU A 127 -4.25 -1.40 8.93
N ASP A 128 -3.97 -1.66 10.20
CA ASP A 128 -2.84 -2.48 10.63
C ASP A 128 -3.14 -3.96 10.29
N ASP A 129 -3.23 -4.24 8.98
CA ASP A 129 -3.65 -5.52 8.40
C ASP A 129 -2.44 -6.28 7.79
N ASP A 130 -1.23 -5.86 8.19
CA ASP A 130 0.07 -6.40 7.78
C ASP A 130 0.26 -7.90 8.12
N ALA A 131 -0.72 -8.52 8.79
CA ALA A 131 -0.70 -9.94 9.14
C ALA A 131 -1.41 -10.87 8.13
N GLN A 132 -2.25 -10.39 7.19
CA GLN A 132 -3.14 -11.28 6.43
C GLN A 132 -2.96 -11.38 4.90
N SER A 133 -2.20 -10.51 4.22
CA SER A 133 -2.34 -10.38 2.75
C SER A 133 -1.30 -11.06 1.84
N ASN A 134 -0.19 -11.62 2.36
CA ASN A 134 0.87 -12.15 1.47
C ASN A 134 0.84 -13.66 1.23
N ASN A 135 0.49 -14.49 2.22
CA ASN A 135 0.58 -15.95 2.05
C ASN A 135 -0.59 -16.53 1.26
N GLU A 136 -1.81 -16.05 1.50
CA GLU A 136 -3.00 -16.60 0.86
C GLU A 136 -3.10 -16.22 -0.62
N THR A 137 -2.71 -14.99 -0.97
CA THR A 137 -2.68 -14.50 -2.35
C THR A 137 -1.69 -15.28 -3.22
N GLU A 138 -0.50 -15.58 -2.69
CA GLU A 138 0.53 -16.30 -3.45
C GLU A 138 0.18 -17.79 -3.62
N LEU A 139 -0.38 -18.41 -2.57
CA LEU A 139 -0.89 -19.78 -2.64
C LEU A 139 -2.06 -19.91 -3.62
N THR A 140 -2.95 -18.92 -3.67
CA THR A 140 -4.08 -18.88 -4.62
C THR A 140 -3.58 -18.82 -6.07
N LYS A 141 -2.58 -17.99 -6.37
CA LYS A 141 -1.95 -17.93 -7.70
C LYS A 141 -1.28 -19.25 -8.07
N GLN A 142 -0.56 -19.85 -7.14
CA GLN A 142 0.13 -21.13 -7.36
C GLN A 142 -0.87 -22.24 -7.71
N ILE A 143 -1.95 -22.38 -6.93
CA ILE A 143 -2.97 -23.42 -7.19
C ILE A 143 -3.73 -23.14 -8.49
N LEU A 144 -4.02 -21.87 -8.81
CA LEU A 144 -4.66 -21.52 -10.08
C LEU A 144 -3.77 -21.90 -11.29
N HIS A 145 -2.46 -21.71 -11.18
CA HIS A 145 -1.51 -22.15 -12.20
C HIS A 145 -1.52 -23.68 -12.34
N GLU A 146 -1.43 -24.41 -11.24
CA GLU A 146 -1.49 -25.89 -11.24
C GLU A 146 -2.79 -26.42 -11.84
N VAL A 147 -3.94 -25.84 -11.50
CA VAL A 147 -5.24 -26.17 -12.11
C VAL A 147 -5.20 -25.99 -13.62
N THR A 148 -4.63 -24.88 -14.09
CA THR A 148 -4.53 -24.58 -15.53
C THR A 148 -3.62 -25.59 -16.25
N GLU A 149 -2.50 -25.97 -15.63
CA GLU A 149 -1.58 -26.95 -16.19
C GLU A 149 -2.20 -28.36 -16.20
N ILE A 150 -2.91 -28.79 -15.15
CA ILE A 150 -3.61 -30.08 -15.15
C ILE A 150 -4.63 -30.15 -16.29
N VAL A 151 -5.40 -29.09 -16.52
CA VAL A 151 -6.38 -29.02 -17.61
C VAL A 151 -5.70 -29.18 -18.97
N LYS A 152 -4.57 -28.51 -19.20
CA LYS A 152 -3.78 -28.65 -20.44
C LYS A 152 -3.22 -30.05 -20.61
N VAL A 153 -2.57 -30.60 -19.58
CA VAL A 153 -1.90 -31.90 -19.62
C VAL A 153 -2.90 -33.04 -19.83
N LYS A 154 -4.05 -32.99 -19.15
CA LYS A 154 -5.12 -33.99 -19.32
C LYS A 154 -5.99 -33.75 -20.55
N GLY A 155 -5.79 -32.65 -21.29
CA GLY A 155 -6.58 -32.31 -22.47
C GLY A 155 -8.06 -32.07 -22.15
N ILE A 156 -8.38 -31.61 -20.94
CA ILE A 156 -9.76 -31.40 -20.50
C ILE A 156 -10.31 -30.15 -21.20
N PRO A 157 -11.48 -30.21 -21.85
CA PRO A 157 -12.09 -29.03 -22.45
C PRO A 157 -12.39 -27.95 -21.40
N ASN A 158 -12.05 -26.69 -21.71
CA ASN A 158 -12.31 -25.57 -20.81
C ASN A 158 -13.79 -25.42 -20.43
N GLU A 159 -14.70 -25.81 -21.33
CA GLU A 159 -16.15 -25.82 -21.09
C GLU A 159 -16.56 -26.78 -19.98
N THR A 160 -15.90 -27.95 -19.87
CA THR A 160 -16.13 -28.93 -18.81
C THR A 160 -15.78 -28.35 -17.45
N VAL A 161 -14.64 -27.66 -17.37
CA VAL A 161 -14.18 -26.99 -16.15
C VAL A 161 -15.12 -25.83 -15.79
N ALA A 162 -15.51 -25.01 -16.77
CA ALA A 162 -16.43 -23.90 -16.57
C ALA A 162 -17.82 -24.37 -16.09
N SER A 163 -18.32 -25.49 -16.63
CA SER A 163 -19.58 -26.09 -16.23
C SER A 163 -19.54 -26.60 -14.79
N TYR A 164 -18.45 -27.28 -14.40
CA TYR A 164 -18.25 -27.72 -13.02
C TYR A 164 -18.22 -26.52 -12.07
N ILE A 165 -17.44 -25.49 -12.38
CA ILE A 165 -17.33 -24.28 -11.55
C ILE A 165 -18.68 -23.58 -11.39
N LYS A 166 -19.44 -23.46 -12.48
CA LYS A 166 -20.78 -22.86 -12.46
C LYS A 166 -21.76 -23.69 -11.64
N THR A 167 -21.73 -25.00 -11.77
CA THR A 167 -22.68 -25.90 -11.09
C THR A 167 -22.37 -26.03 -9.60
N THR A 168 -21.10 -26.11 -9.22
CA THR A 168 -20.67 -26.36 -7.84
C THR A 168 -20.55 -25.08 -7.03
N PHE A 169 -20.10 -23.97 -7.62
CA PHE A 169 -19.79 -22.73 -6.88
C PHE A 169 -20.63 -21.52 -7.34
N ASN A 170 -21.52 -21.69 -8.31
CA ASN A 170 -22.30 -20.59 -8.92
C ASN A 170 -21.43 -19.41 -9.42
N LYS A 171 -20.23 -19.73 -9.93
CA LYS A 171 -19.24 -18.76 -10.42
C LYS A 171 -18.95 -18.97 -11.90
N SER A 172 -18.55 -17.90 -12.59
CA SER A 172 -18.34 -17.92 -14.05
C SER A 172 -16.93 -18.32 -14.48
N SER A 173 -15.96 -18.34 -13.56
CA SER A 173 -14.55 -18.63 -13.89
C SER A 173 -13.74 -19.06 -12.66
N SER A 174 -12.68 -19.84 -12.89
CA SER A 174 -11.69 -20.22 -11.86
C SER A 174 -10.98 -19.03 -11.23
N LYS A 175 -10.92 -17.88 -11.93
CA LYS A 175 -10.34 -16.63 -11.40
C LYS A 175 -11.16 -16.00 -10.27
N LEU A 176 -12.42 -16.42 -10.09
CA LEU A 176 -13.32 -15.91 -9.05
C LEU A 176 -13.40 -16.84 -7.83
N LEU A 177 -12.64 -17.94 -7.85
CA LEU A 177 -12.60 -18.91 -6.78
C LEU A 177 -11.64 -18.47 -5.67
N ASP A 178 -12.02 -18.75 -4.43
CA ASP A 178 -11.12 -18.64 -3.29
C ASP A 178 -10.19 -19.86 -3.18
N LEU A 179 -9.26 -19.82 -2.22
CA LEU A 179 -8.26 -20.86 -2.04
C LEU A 179 -8.87 -22.26 -1.76
N THR A 180 -9.96 -22.31 -1.02
CA THR A 180 -10.61 -23.58 -0.65
C THR A 180 -11.32 -24.17 -1.85
N GLU A 181 -12.04 -23.36 -2.61
CA GLU A 181 -12.72 -23.78 -3.83
C GLU A 181 -11.71 -24.19 -4.92
N LEU A 182 -10.59 -23.47 -5.07
CA LEU A 182 -9.52 -23.86 -6.01
C LEU A 182 -8.91 -25.21 -5.66
N LYS A 183 -8.70 -25.50 -4.36
CA LYS A 183 -8.24 -26.82 -3.90
C LYS A 183 -9.26 -27.92 -4.25
N GLN A 184 -10.55 -27.65 -4.14
CA GLN A 184 -11.61 -28.58 -4.53
C GLN A 184 -11.60 -28.84 -6.04
N VAL A 185 -11.50 -27.80 -6.87
CA VAL A 185 -11.37 -27.93 -8.32
C VAL A 185 -10.13 -28.74 -8.69
N LYS A 186 -8.98 -28.45 -8.06
CA LYS A 186 -7.75 -29.22 -8.28
C LYS A 186 -7.93 -30.70 -7.93
N SER A 187 -8.54 -31.00 -6.79
CA SER A 187 -8.81 -32.39 -6.35
C SER A 187 -9.72 -33.12 -7.33
N TRP A 188 -10.81 -32.47 -7.75
CA TRP A 188 -11.71 -33.00 -8.76
C TRP A 188 -10.99 -33.28 -10.09
N LEU A 189 -10.20 -32.33 -10.60
CA LEU A 189 -9.42 -32.52 -11.82
C LEU A 189 -8.40 -33.67 -11.71
N MET A 190 -7.81 -33.89 -10.53
CA MET A 190 -6.91 -35.01 -10.31
C MET A 190 -7.63 -36.36 -10.33
N SER A 191 -8.91 -36.40 -9.95
CA SER A 191 -9.76 -37.61 -9.95
C SER A 191 -10.36 -38.01 -11.30
N LEU A 192 -10.35 -37.11 -12.28
CA LEU A 192 -10.76 -37.37 -13.68
C LEU A 192 -9.70 -38.16 -14.46
#